data_AF-A0A430KWC6-F1
#
_entry.id   AF-A0A430KWC6-F1
#
_cell.length_a   1.000
_cell.length_b   1.000
_cell.length_c   1.000
_cell.angle_alpha   90.00
_cell.angle_beta   90.00
_cell.angle_gamma   90.00
#
_symmetry.space_group_name_H-M   'P 1'
#
loop_
_entity.id
_entity.type
_entity.pdbx_description
1 polymer ?
#
loop_
_entity_poly.entity_id
_entity_poly.type
_entity_poly.pdbx_seq_one_letter_code
_entity_poly.pdbx_strand_id
1 'polypeptide(L)'
;MVLIRPISHTLDPTDPHFKFLSTKCTRRGLPVVPAFVLTDYKSQSKTFAEVLLELRGNRMTNGEPSKCDFTSLYVQLSRCTTLRGIKLLSPVRPQDFISNKLDQTMVDATQRLKTLAAETERIYEGQRL
;
A
#
# COMPACT_ATOMS: atom_id res chain seq x y z
N MET A 1 1.04 -0.96 -31.89
CA MET A 1 2.26 -1.66 -31.44
C MET A 1 2.97 -0.78 -30.44
N VAL A 2 3.18 -1.25 -29.19
CA VAL A 2 3.91 -0.47 -28.17
C VAL A 2 5.37 -0.91 -28.20
N LEU A 3 6.28 -0.01 -28.57
CA LEU A 3 7.72 -0.28 -28.54
C LEU A 3 8.25 -0.04 -27.13
N ILE A 4 8.64 -1.11 -26.44
CA ILE A 4 9.23 -1.04 -25.10
C ILE A 4 10.75 -1.15 -25.24
N ARG A 5 11.48 -0.15 -24.72
CA ARG A 5 12.95 -0.11 -24.76
C ARG A 5 13.53 -0.36 -23.37
N PRO A 6 14.70 -1.01 -23.28
CA PRO A 6 15.40 -1.14 -22.00
C PRO A 6 15.75 0.23 -21.42
N ILE A 7 15.48 0.41 -20.14
CA ILE A 7 15.89 1.58 -19.36
C ILE A 7 16.95 1.19 -18.34
N SER A 8 17.78 2.16 -17.95
CA SER A 8 18.75 2.00 -16.86
C SER A 8 18.24 2.73 -15.62
N HIS A 9 18.29 2.07 -14.47
CA HIS A 9 18.01 2.67 -13.17
C HIS A 9 19.25 2.54 -12.30
N THR A 10 19.74 3.67 -11.78
CA THR A 10 20.95 3.73 -10.96
C THR A 10 20.59 4.12 -9.54
N LEU A 11 21.09 3.36 -8.57
CA LEU A 11 21.04 3.67 -7.15
C LEU A 11 22.41 4.24 -6.76
N ASP A 12 22.42 5.46 -6.23
CA ASP A 12 23.63 6.21 -5.91
C ASP A 12 23.76 6.38 -4.38
N PRO A 13 24.88 5.95 -3.75
CA PRO A 13 25.11 6.15 -2.31
C PRO A 13 25.13 7.62 -1.85
N THR A 14 25.27 8.57 -2.79
CA THR A 14 25.15 10.00 -2.48
C THR A 14 23.70 10.41 -2.14
N ASP A 15 22.70 9.63 -2.55
CA ASP A 15 21.31 9.79 -2.13
C ASP A 15 21.13 9.29 -0.68
N PRO A 16 20.53 10.10 0.22
CA PRO A 16 20.23 9.69 1.59
C PRO A 16 19.49 8.35 1.71
N HIS A 17 18.65 7.98 0.74
CA HIS A 17 17.88 6.74 0.75
C HIS A 17 18.72 5.49 0.45
N PHE A 18 19.90 5.65 -0.15
CA PHE A 18 20.75 4.53 -0.60
C PHE A 18 22.13 4.50 0.07
N LYS A 19 22.33 5.23 1.17
CA LYS A 19 23.60 5.26 1.94
C LYS A 19 24.10 3.89 2.42
N PHE A 20 23.21 2.89 2.48
CA PHE A 20 23.57 1.52 2.84
C PHE A 20 24.35 0.80 1.72
N LEU A 21 24.36 1.34 0.49
CA LEU A 21 25.15 0.81 -0.61
C LEU A 21 26.59 1.32 -0.50
N SER A 22 27.57 0.42 -0.63
CA SER A 22 28.99 0.77 -0.67
C SER A 22 29.42 1.42 -1.98
N THR A 23 28.69 1.17 -3.07
CA THR A 23 29.00 1.65 -4.42
C THR A 23 27.73 1.88 -5.24
N LYS A 24 27.85 2.64 -6.34
CA LYS A 24 26.73 2.84 -7.28
C LYS A 24 26.33 1.52 -7.91
N CYS A 25 25.02 1.23 -7.94
CA CYS A 25 24.48 0.03 -8.54
C CYS A 25 23.54 0.41 -9.70
N THR A 26 23.74 -0.16 -10.89
CA THR A 26 22.89 0.11 -12.06
C THR A 26 22.24 -1.17 -12.57
N ARG A 27 20.92 -1.14 -12.75
CA ARG A 27 20.15 -2.20 -13.39
C ARG A 27 19.61 -1.70 -14.72
N ARG A 28 19.92 -2.41 -15.82
CA ARG A 28 19.33 -2.18 -17.15
C ARG A 28 18.34 -3.29 -17.48
N GLY A 29 17.14 -2.94 -17.91
CA GLY A 29 16.12 -3.92 -18.27
C GLY A 29 14.87 -3.28 -18.85
N LEU A 30 13.96 -4.10 -19.37
CA LEU A 30 12.67 -3.61 -19.82
C LEU A 30 11.87 -3.09 -18.60
N PRO A 31 11.19 -1.94 -18.70
CA PRO A 31 10.36 -1.37 -17.63
C PRO A 31 9.01 -2.09 -17.51
N VAL A 32 9.02 -3.43 -17.49
CA VAL A 32 7.83 -4.26 -17.40
C VAL A 32 8.02 -5.36 -16.37
N VAL A 33 6.93 -5.70 -15.70
CA VAL A 33 6.83 -6.85 -14.82
C VAL A 33 5.51 -7.56 -15.12
N PRO A 34 5.44 -8.90 -14.96
CA PRO A 34 4.16 -9.58 -14.97
C PRO A 34 3.24 -9.00 -13.88
N ALA A 35 1.97 -8.79 -14.21
CA ALA A 35 1.02 -8.09 -13.35
C ALA A 35 -0.24 -8.92 -13.03
N PHE A 36 -0.17 -10.24 -13.17
CA PHE A 36 -1.27 -11.16 -12.85
C PHE A 36 -1.44 -11.37 -11.33
N VAL A 37 -0.36 -11.25 -10.57
CA VAL A 37 -0.34 -11.24 -9.10
C VAL A 37 0.50 -10.05 -8.66
N LEU A 38 -0.04 -9.25 -7.75
CA LEU A 38 0.60 -8.05 -7.24
C LEU A 38 0.64 -8.12 -5.72
N THR A 39 1.75 -7.67 -5.14
CA THR A 39 1.76 -7.36 -3.71
C THR A 39 0.83 -6.19 -3.43
N ASP A 40 0.34 -6.10 -2.20
CA ASP A 40 -0.43 -4.97 -1.69
C ASP A 40 0.27 -3.62 -1.98
N TYR A 41 1.59 -3.52 -1.73
CA TYR A 41 2.41 -2.34 -2.08
C TYR A 41 2.34 -1.97 -3.57
N LYS A 42 2.42 -2.97 -4.48
CA LYS A 42 2.34 -2.71 -5.93
C LYS A 42 0.91 -2.49 -6.42
N SER A 43 -0.07 -2.97 -5.67
CA SER A 43 -1.49 -2.72 -5.91
C SER A 43 -1.93 -1.34 -5.42
N GLN A 44 -1.18 -0.71 -4.51
CA GLN A 44 -1.56 0.57 -3.91
C GLN A 44 -1.85 1.63 -4.97
N SER A 45 -2.94 2.38 -4.75
CA SER A 45 -3.46 3.39 -5.68
C SER A 45 -4.00 2.85 -7.01
N LYS A 46 -4.20 1.53 -7.14
CA LYS A 46 -4.90 0.91 -8.27
C LYS A 46 -6.34 0.57 -7.90
N THR A 47 -7.19 0.51 -8.92
CA THR A 47 -8.58 0.06 -8.81
C THR A 47 -8.80 -1.07 -9.80
N PHE A 48 -9.40 -2.17 -9.35
CA PHE A 48 -9.71 -3.35 -10.15
C PHE A 48 -11.20 -3.67 -10.04
N ALA A 49 -11.77 -4.17 -11.15
CA ALA A 49 -13.16 -4.62 -11.18
C ALA A 49 -13.36 -5.91 -10.36
N GLU A 50 -12.39 -6.84 -10.43
CA GLU A 50 -12.35 -8.07 -9.65
C GLU A 50 -10.96 -8.28 -9.07
N VAL A 51 -10.89 -8.86 -7.86
CA VAL A 51 -9.64 -9.21 -7.18
C VAL A 51 -9.77 -10.57 -6.50
N LEU A 52 -8.68 -11.33 -6.52
CA LEU A 52 -8.50 -12.52 -5.69
C LEU A 52 -7.46 -12.16 -4.61
N LEU A 53 -7.85 -12.18 -3.34
CA LEU A 53 -7.04 -11.71 -2.22
C LEU A 53 -6.58 -12.88 -1.33
N GLU A 54 -5.35 -12.80 -0.84
CA GLU A 54 -4.83 -13.63 0.23
C GLU A 54 -4.53 -12.75 1.44
N LEU A 55 -5.43 -12.77 2.42
CA LEU A 55 -5.43 -11.83 3.56
C LEU A 55 -4.56 -12.36 4.71
N ARG A 56 -3.28 -12.55 4.44
CA ARG A 56 -2.29 -13.11 5.38
C ARG A 56 -1.06 -12.22 5.45
N GLY A 57 -0.33 -12.31 6.56
CA GLY A 57 0.95 -11.63 6.71
C GLY A 57 2.08 -12.34 5.96
N ASN A 58 3.22 -11.66 5.83
CA ASN A 58 4.36 -12.11 5.04
C ASN A 58 5.37 -13.00 5.80
N ARG A 59 5.15 -13.26 7.09
CA ARG A 59 6.02 -14.12 7.91
C ARG A 59 5.37 -15.47 8.13
N MET A 60 6.17 -16.53 8.15
CA MET A 60 5.73 -17.88 8.49
C MET A 60 6.28 -18.27 9.86
N THR A 61 5.45 -18.84 10.73
CA THR A 61 5.87 -19.37 12.04
C THR A 61 5.16 -20.69 12.27
N ASN A 62 5.92 -21.77 12.45
CA ASN A 62 5.39 -23.13 12.61
C ASN A 62 4.40 -23.56 11.52
N GLY A 63 4.64 -23.14 10.27
CA GLY A 63 3.76 -23.44 9.13
C GLY A 63 2.54 -22.52 8.98
N GLU A 64 2.29 -21.63 9.94
CA GLU A 64 1.19 -20.67 9.88
C GLU A 64 1.69 -19.28 9.44
N PRO A 65 0.98 -18.61 8.50
CA PRO A 65 1.31 -17.24 8.15
C PRO A 65 0.90 -16.29 9.28
N SER A 66 1.69 -15.23 9.46
CA SER A 66 1.43 -14.19 10.45
C SER A 66 0.13 -13.46 10.17
N LYS A 67 -0.28 -12.63 11.13
CA LYS A 67 -1.44 -11.74 10.98
C LYS A 67 -1.21 -10.76 9.82
N CYS A 68 -2.26 -10.53 9.02
CA CYS A 68 -2.29 -9.42 8.07
C CYS A 68 -2.44 -8.10 8.85
N ASP A 69 -1.49 -7.18 8.74
CA ASP A 69 -1.57 -5.90 9.44
C ASP A 69 -2.71 -5.02 8.90
N PHE A 70 -3.16 -4.07 9.72
CA PHE A 70 -4.30 -3.21 9.39
C PHE A 70 -4.12 -2.47 8.06
N THR A 71 -2.92 -1.94 7.79
CA THR A 71 -2.67 -1.16 6.58
C THR A 71 -2.68 -2.01 5.33
N SER A 72 -2.05 -3.18 5.36
CA SER A 72 -2.08 -4.14 4.26
C SER A 72 -3.50 -4.65 4.00
N LEU A 73 -4.24 -4.98 5.05
CA LEU A 73 -5.64 -5.42 4.95
C LEU A 73 -6.52 -4.34 4.30
N TYR A 74 -6.40 -3.09 4.76
CA TYR A 74 -7.10 -1.94 4.19
C TYR A 74 -6.73 -1.71 2.72
N VAL A 75 -5.43 -1.72 2.39
CA VAL A 75 -4.93 -1.55 1.02
C VAL A 75 -5.54 -2.59 0.11
N GLN A 76 -5.50 -3.88 0.47
CA GLN A 76 -6.00 -4.97 -0.36
C GLN A 76 -7.53 -4.90 -0.59
N LEU A 77 -8.30 -4.73 0.48
CA LEU A 77 -9.76 -4.67 0.39
C LEU A 77 -10.24 -3.44 -0.40
N SER A 78 -9.53 -2.32 -0.30
CA SER A 78 -9.86 -1.07 -1.01
C SER A 78 -9.41 -1.04 -2.48
N ARG A 79 -8.88 -2.15 -3.04
CA ARG A 79 -8.57 -2.22 -4.48
C ARG A 79 -9.76 -2.56 -5.36
N CYS A 80 -10.85 -3.05 -4.78
CA CYS A 80 -12.10 -3.31 -5.51
C CYS A 80 -13.22 -2.40 -5.01
N THR A 81 -14.06 -1.94 -5.92
CA THR A 81 -15.16 -1.01 -5.61
C THR A 81 -16.43 -1.70 -5.13
N THR A 82 -16.50 -3.04 -5.22
CA THR A 82 -17.68 -3.81 -4.80
C THR A 82 -17.26 -5.07 -4.05
N LEU A 83 -18.04 -5.48 -3.05
CA LEU A 83 -17.80 -6.75 -2.34
C LEU A 83 -17.92 -7.97 -3.26
N ARG A 84 -18.83 -7.92 -4.26
CA ARG A 84 -19.03 -9.03 -5.22
C ARG A 84 -17.81 -9.26 -6.12
N GLY A 85 -17.01 -8.22 -6.35
CA GLY A 85 -15.75 -8.34 -7.10
C GLY A 85 -14.59 -8.90 -6.26
N ILE A 86 -14.76 -9.04 -4.95
CA ILE A 86 -13.73 -9.58 -4.06
C ILE A 86 -13.93 -11.09 -3.91
N LYS A 87 -12.91 -11.85 -4.26
CA LYS A 87 -12.78 -13.29 -4.00
C LYS A 87 -11.62 -13.51 -3.04
N LEU A 88 -11.73 -14.52 -2.19
CA LEU A 88 -10.70 -14.86 -1.21
C LEU A 88 -10.05 -16.19 -1.59
N LEU A 89 -8.73 -16.22 -1.59
CA LEU A 89 -7.96 -17.44 -1.87
C LEU A 89 -8.06 -18.44 -0.71
N SER A 90 -8.12 -17.92 0.52
CA SER A 90 -8.26 -18.69 1.76
C SER A 90 -9.39 -18.14 2.63
N PRO A 91 -10.01 -18.96 3.51
CA PRO A 91 -10.96 -18.46 4.49
C PRO A 91 -10.36 -17.34 5.37
N VAL A 92 -11.22 -16.37 5.72
CA VAL A 92 -10.90 -15.32 6.69
C VAL A 92 -10.59 -15.95 8.05
N ARG A 93 -9.52 -15.51 8.70
CA ARG A 93 -9.26 -15.84 10.11
C ARG A 93 -9.73 -14.70 11.01
N PRO A 94 -10.42 -14.97 12.12
CA PRO A 94 -10.82 -13.96 13.07
C PRO A 94 -9.66 -13.07 13.54
N GLN A 95 -8.47 -13.64 13.76
CA GLN A 95 -7.29 -12.90 14.22
C GLN A 95 -6.81 -11.80 13.25
N ASP A 96 -7.07 -11.94 11.95
CA ASP A 96 -6.69 -10.95 10.93
C ASP A 96 -7.59 -9.71 10.96
N PHE A 97 -8.78 -9.80 11.59
CA PHE A 97 -9.77 -8.71 11.64
C PHE A 97 -10.03 -8.23 13.06
N ILE A 98 -10.23 -9.16 14.00
CA ILE A 98 -10.49 -8.86 15.41
C ILE A 98 -9.23 -8.24 16.02
N SER A 99 -9.42 -7.11 16.70
CA SER A 99 -8.34 -6.32 17.31
C SER A 99 -7.24 -5.92 16.32
N ASN A 100 -7.50 -5.98 15.00
CA ASN A 100 -6.62 -5.37 14.01
C ASN A 100 -6.96 -3.89 13.95
N LYS A 101 -6.21 -3.09 14.71
CA LYS A 101 -6.44 -1.66 14.85
C LYS A 101 -5.30 -0.89 14.22
N LEU A 102 -5.63 0.28 13.70
CA LEU A 102 -4.65 1.27 13.28
C LEU A 102 -3.82 1.70 14.50
N ASP A 103 -2.53 1.95 14.28
CA ASP A 103 -1.64 2.46 15.32
C ASP A 103 -2.15 3.77 15.91
N GLN A 104 -2.02 3.96 17.22
CA GLN A 104 -2.54 5.15 17.91
C GLN A 104 -1.93 6.43 17.37
N THR A 105 -0.66 6.43 16.98
CA THR A 105 0.02 7.60 16.37
C THR A 105 -0.68 8.03 15.09
N MET A 106 -1.10 7.06 14.26
CA MET A 106 -1.82 7.32 13.01
C MET A 106 -3.24 7.82 13.27
N VAL A 107 -3.91 7.30 14.30
CA VAL A 107 -5.22 7.77 14.76
C VAL A 107 -5.13 9.24 15.21
N ASP A 108 -4.17 9.57 16.07
CA ASP A 108 -3.96 10.91 16.60
C ASP A 108 -3.59 11.90 15.49
N ALA A 109 -2.72 11.50 14.56
CA ALA A 109 -2.37 12.30 13.40
C ALA A 109 -3.58 12.57 12.50
N THR A 110 -4.42 11.56 12.26
CA THR A 110 -5.66 11.72 11.48
C THR A 110 -6.62 12.69 12.17
N GLN A 111 -6.75 12.60 13.50
CA GLN A 111 -7.61 13.49 14.26
C GLN A 111 -7.10 14.94 14.21
N ARG A 112 -5.78 15.14 14.34
CA ARG A 112 -5.16 16.45 14.17
C ARG A 112 -5.43 17.04 12.79
N LEU A 113 -5.30 16.25 11.72
CA LEU A 113 -5.59 16.70 10.36
C LEU A 113 -7.05 17.14 10.19
N LYS A 114 -8.01 16.43 10.80
CA LYS A 114 -9.42 16.83 10.79
C LYS A 114 -9.65 18.18 11.47
N THR A 115 -9.02 18.40 12.62
CA THR A 115 -9.12 19.69 13.33
C THR A 115 -8.56 20.83 12.48
N LEU A 116 -7.38 20.64 11.89
CA LEU A 116 -6.76 21.63 11.01
C LEU A 116 -7.57 21.91 9.74
N ALA A 117 -8.20 20.88 9.17
CA ALA A 117 -9.08 21.05 8.01
C ALA A 117 -10.29 21.93 8.35
N ALA A 118 -10.97 21.64 9.47
CA ALA A 118 -12.11 22.44 9.93
C ALA A 118 -11.74 23.90 10.24
N GLU A 119 -10.55 24.15 10.80
CA GLU A 119 -10.04 25.50 11.01
C GLU A 119 -9.78 26.22 9.68
N THR A 120 -9.15 25.54 8.73
CA THR A 120 -8.86 26.07 7.38
C THR A 120 -10.15 26.45 6.65
N GLU A 121 -11.16 25.59 6.70
CA GLU A 121 -12.48 25.85 6.10
C GLU A 121 -13.14 27.10 6.69
N ARG A 122 -13.15 27.24 8.03
CA ARG A 122 -13.72 28.42 8.71
C ARG A 122 -13.02 29.72 8.33
N ILE A 123 -11.69 29.72 8.26
CA ILE A 123 -10.91 30.89 7.87
C ILE A 123 -11.23 31.28 6.42
N TYR A 124 -11.28 30.29 5.52
CA TYR A 124 -11.58 30.52 4.11
C TYR A 124 -12.98 31.09 3.90
N GLU A 125 -13.99 30.55 4.58
CA GLU A 125 -15.37 31.03 4.50
C GLU A 125 -15.52 32.44 5.10
N GLY A 126 -14.84 32.73 6.21
CA GLY A 126 -14.84 34.05 6.84
C GLY A 126 -14.17 35.16 6.02
N GLN A 127 -13.31 34.81 5.06
CA GLN A 127 -12.68 35.77 4.14
C GLN A 127 -13.52 36.05 2.88
N ARG A 128 -14.60 35.30 2.63
CA ARG A 128 -15.52 35.50 1.50
C ARG A 128 -16.69 36.44 1.80
N LEU A 129 -16.79 36.92 3.05
CA LEU A 129 -17.75 37.93 3.52
C LEU A 129 -17.04 39.28 3.68
#